data_AF-A0A9W9IRB9-F1
#
_entry.id   AF-A0A9W9IRB9-F1
#
_cell.length_a   1.000
_cell.length_b   1.000
_cell.length_c   1.000
_cell.angle_alpha   90.00
_cell.angle_beta   90.00
_cell.angle_gamma   90.00
#
_symmetry.space_group_name_H-M   'P 1'
#
loop_
_entity.id
_entity.type
_entity.pdbx_description
1 polymer ?
#
loop_
_entity_poly.entity_id
_entity_poly.type
_entity_poly.pdbx_seq_one_letter_code
_entity_poly.pdbx_strand_id
1 'polypeptide(L)' 'MRCKIRFVCVSDTHGYAPSEAGFKFPAGDVLIYAGDLTNKGRMAELRRAMDWISKADFEIKIIVAG' A
#
# COMPACT_ATOMS: atom_id res chain seq x y z
N MET A 1 23.62 12.42 13.85
CA MET A 1 23.33 11.41 12.81
C MET A 1 21.98 11.78 12.19
N ARG A 2 21.91 12.15 10.91
CA ARG A 2 20.62 12.49 10.28
C ARG A 2 19.97 11.19 9.80
N CYS A 3 18.98 10.71 10.56
CA CYS A 3 18.15 9.59 10.12
C CYS A 3 17.36 10.06 8.88
N LYS A 4 17.46 9.35 7.77
CA LYS A 4 16.71 9.65 6.55
C LYS A 4 15.44 8.82 6.59
N ILE A 5 14.29 9.49 6.51
CA ILE A 5 13.00 8.82 6.32
C ILE A 5 12.91 8.35 4.87
N ARG A 6 12.56 7.08 4.68
CA ARG A 6 12.30 6.46 3.38
C ARG A 6 10.80 6.32 3.17
N PHE A 7 10.33 6.99 2.13
CA PHE A 7 8.98 6.83 1.62
C PHE A 7 8.95 5.77 0.53
N VAL A 8 7.95 4.90 0.57
CA VAL A 8 7.63 3.92 -0.47
C VAL A 8 6.28 4.30 -1.03
N CYS A 9 6.24 4.66 -2.33
CA CYS A 9 5.04 5.13 -3.00
C CYS A 9 4.52 4.06 -3.96
N VAL A 10 3.23 3.75 -3.86
CA VAL A 10 2.49 2.84 -4.76
C VAL A 10 1.16 3.47 -5.14
N SER A 11 0.63 3.13 -6.31
CA SER A 11 -0.65 3.59 -6.81
C SER A 11 -1.24 2.55 -7.77
N ASP A 12 -2.53 2.67 -8.09
CA ASP A 12 -3.15 2.00 -9.25
C ASP A 12 -3.03 0.46 -9.26
N THR A 13 -3.01 -0.18 -8.09
CA THR A 13 -3.01 -1.65 -8.03
C THR A 13 -4.35 -2.25 -8.39
N HIS A 14 -5.46 -1.50 -8.41
CA HIS A 14 -6.80 -2.00 -8.76
C HIS A 14 -7.19 -3.31 -8.05
N GLY A 15 -6.70 -3.51 -6.81
CA GLY A 15 -6.98 -4.67 -5.98
C GLY A 15 -5.95 -5.80 -6.04
N TYR A 16 -4.89 -5.68 -6.83
CA TYR A 16 -3.79 -6.64 -6.84
C TYR A 16 -2.94 -6.52 -5.58
N ALA A 17 -2.78 -7.63 -4.85
CA ALA A 17 -1.82 -7.71 -3.76
C ALA A 17 -0.37 -7.81 -4.31
N PRO A 18 0.64 -7.41 -3.52
CA PRO A 18 2.05 -7.56 -3.93
C PRO A 18 2.42 -8.98 -4.38
N SER A 19 1.86 -10.00 -3.72
CA SER A 19 2.04 -11.41 -4.09
C SER A 19 1.46 -11.78 -5.46
N GLU A 20 0.40 -11.10 -5.89
CA GLU A 20 -0.27 -11.35 -7.17
C GLU A 20 0.41 -10.57 -8.31
N ALA A 21 0.92 -9.38 -8.01
CA ALA A 21 1.66 -8.54 -8.95
C ALA A 21 3.16 -8.87 -9.03
N GLY A 22 3.63 -9.85 -8.25
CA GLY A 22 5.01 -10.35 -8.30
C GLY A 22 6.06 -9.39 -7.71
N PHE A 23 5.66 -8.47 -6.83
CA PHE A 23 6.60 -7.53 -6.20
C PHE A 23 6.60 -7.67 -4.67
N LYS A 24 7.70 -7.23 -4.06
CA LYS A 24 7.83 -7.08 -2.60
C LYS A 24 8.10 -5.62 -2.30
N PHE A 25 7.54 -5.12 -1.20
CA PHE A 25 7.90 -3.81 -0.72
C PHE A 25 9.37 -3.77 -0.32
N PRO A 26 10.16 -2.77 -0.78
CA PRO A 26 11.44 -2.50 -0.15
C PRO A 26 11.19 -2.03 1.29
N ALA A 27 12.16 -2.27 2.17
CA ALA A 27 12.10 -1.73 3.53
C ALA A 27 11.98 -0.20 3.49
N GLY A 28 11.08 0.37 4.28
CA GLY A 28 10.88 1.81 4.40
C GLY A 28 10.07 2.16 5.65
N ASP A 29 9.98 3.45 5.95
CA ASP A 29 9.35 3.93 7.19
C ASP A 29 7.88 4.31 6.95
N VAL A 30 7.60 4.87 5.76
CA VAL A 30 6.27 5.36 5.39
C VAL A 30 5.83 4.77 4.05
N LEU A 31 4.71 4.06 4.06
CA LEU A 31 4.00 3.64 2.84
C LEU A 31 3.00 4.72 2.44
N ILE A 32 3.08 5.19 1.20
CA ILE A 32 2.09 6.09 0.59
C ILE A 32 1.40 5.31 -0.52
N TYR A 33 0.09 5.15 -0.38
CA TYR A 33 -0.78 4.55 -1.38
C TYR A 33 -1.63 5.66 -2.02
N ALA A 34 -1.33 6.01 -3.28
CA ALA A 34 -1.68 7.28 -3.90
C ALA A 34 -2.95 7.28 -4.79
N GLY A 35 -3.84 6.31 -4.60
CA GLY A 35 -5.10 6.22 -5.35
C GLY A 35 -5.31 4.87 -6.02
N ASP A 36 -6.54 4.61 -6.46
CA ASP A 36 -6.92 3.41 -7.22
C ASP A 36 -6.49 2.09 -6.57
N LEU A 37 -6.76 2.00 -5.27
CA LEU A 37 -6.52 0.79 -4.49
C LEU A 37 -7.43 -0.38 -4.89
N THR A 38 -8.65 -0.08 -5.32
CA THR A 38 -9.66 -1.08 -5.66
C THR A 38 -10.16 -0.83 -7.07
N ASN A 39 -10.62 -1.89 -7.75
CA ASN A 39 -11.16 -1.76 -9.10
C ASN A 39 -12.54 -1.07 -9.12
N LYS A 40 -13.41 -1.31 -8.13
CA LYS A 40 -14.80 -0.84 -8.14
C LYS A 40 -15.26 -0.15 -6.86
N GLY A 41 -14.37 0.06 -5.88
CA GLY A 41 -14.71 0.67 -4.60
C GLY A 41 -15.58 -0.22 -3.71
N ARG A 42 -15.66 -1.53 -3.97
CA ARG A 42 -16.51 -2.43 -3.17
C ARG A 42 -15.90 -2.68 -1.81
N MET A 43 -16.72 -2.76 -0.77
CA MET A 43 -16.25 -3.05 0.59
C MET A 43 -15.46 -4.37 0.70
N ALA A 44 -15.78 -5.38 -0.11
CA ALA A 44 -15.02 -6.63 -0.17
C ALA A 44 -13.61 -6.45 -0.77
N GLU A 45 -13.47 -5.57 -1.77
CA GLU A 45 -12.17 -5.24 -2.38
C GLU A 45 -11.31 -4.44 -1.40
N LEU A 46 -11.91 -3.44 -0.75
CA LEU A 46 -11.24 -2.64 0.27
C LEU A 46 -10.75 -3.51 1.44
N ARG A 47 -11.59 -4.43 1.96
CA ARG A 47 -11.18 -5.35 3.04
C ARG A 47 -9.99 -6.21 2.63
N ARG A 48 -10.04 -6.82 1.43
CA ARG A 48 -8.89 -7.60 0.91
C ARG A 48 -7.62 -6.76 0.80
N ALA A 49 -7.73 -5.53 0.33
CA ALA A 49 -6.60 -4.63 0.23
C ALA A 49 -6.02 -4.27 1.61
N MET A 50 -6.89 -3.93 2.56
CA MET A 50 -6.50 -3.60 3.93
C MET A 50 -5.87 -4.79 4.68
N ASP A 51 -6.28 -6.03 4.37
CA ASP A 51 -5.74 -7.23 5.01
C ASP A 51 -4.23 -7.42 4.79
N TRP A 52 -3.68 -6.94 3.67
CA TRP A 52 -2.24 -6.99 3.41
C TRP A 52 -1.55 -5.65 3.69
N ILE A 53 -2.21 -4.51 3.46
CA ILE A 53 -1.62 -3.19 3.78
C ILE A 53 -1.38 -3.05 5.29
N SER A 54 -2.32 -3.49 6.12
CA SER A 54 -2.19 -3.42 7.58
C SER A 54 -1.01 -4.24 8.11
N LYS A 55 -0.69 -5.36 7.44
CA LYS A 55 0.42 -6.26 7.77
C LYS A 55 1.76 -5.82 7.18
N ALA A 56 1.77 -4.82 6.30
CA ALA A 56 3.01 -4.32 5.72
C ALA A 56 3.88 -3.67 6.81
N ASP A 57 5.17 -3.96 6.76
CA ASP A 57 6.16 -3.54 7.75
C ASP A 57 6.60 -2.09 7.51
N PHE A 58 5.67 -1.18 7.76
CA PHE A 58 5.85 0.27 7.73
C PHE A 58 5.28 0.86 9.01
N GLU A 59 5.94 1.86 9.59
CA GLU A 59 5.45 2.55 10.78
C GLU A 59 4.18 3.34 10.45
N ILE A 60 4.17 4.05 9.32
CA ILE A 60 3.05 4.86 8.87
C ILE A 60 2.55 4.35 7.51
N LYS A 61 1.23 4.19 7.37
CA LYS A 61 0.56 3.91 6.09
C LYS A 61 -0.42 5.04 5.79
N ILE A 62 -0.16 5.80 4.72
CA ILE A 62 -1.04 6.85 4.22
C ILE A 62 -1.73 6.31 2.97
N ILE A 63 -3.06 6.31 2.97
CA ILE A 63 -3.87 5.80 1.87
C ILE A 63 -4.84 6.90 1.46
N VAL A 64 -4.83 7.26 0.18
CA VAL A 64 -5.74 8.26 -0.38
C VAL A 64 -6.64 7.57 -1.41
N ALA A 65 -7.90 7.99 -1.48
CA ALA A 65 -8.83 7.53 -2.51
C ALA A 65 -8.43 8.13 -3.88
N GLY A 66 -8.58 7.32 -4.94
CA GLY A 66 -8.52 7.78 -6.33
C GLY A 66 -9.88 8.21 -6.84
#